data_AF-A0A5C5YZV3-F1
#
_entry.id   AF-A0A5C5YZV3-F1
#
_cell.length_a   1.000
_cell.length_b   1.000
_cell.length_c   1.000
_cell.angle_alpha   90.00
_cell.angle_beta   90.00
_cell.angle_gamma   90.00
#
_symmetry.space_group_name_H-M   'P 1'
#
loop_
_entity.id
_entity.type
_entity.pdbx_description
1 polymer ?
#
loop_
_entity_poly.entity_id
_entity_poly.type
_entity_poly.pdbx_seq_one_letter_code
_entity_poly.pdbx_strand_id
1 'polypeptide(L)'
;MNAADSQIRTLLWIGPRHGDSIRPAFDLCESTCEQIAFRSSLEKAMLRVASSVDRIVFSRTNRATFDWNGAIKIATEHPAASVACLLGELCEGAIHNERFAIADANRELEMQTGSQCLFAKWHQSSSVLPKWLAAKPTILAQRVTRPTVAVVATNLASAEPILDGLAGCGTPTMWVRKPNAYQLRNVGRVIWDDSFATATTAKKWHNRISAMDLLPGASHAWMVNCPQTHQIAAARQGGIERIVSKPSPIEAIEQWVSIEKQSEASVPAKMAA
;
A
#
# COMPACT_ATOMS: atom_id res chain seq x y z
N MET A 1 -25.37 -6.28 -9.78
CA MET A 1 -24.28 -5.28 -9.91
C MET A 1 -23.21 -5.65 -8.90
N ASN A 2 -22.13 -6.29 -9.35
CA ASN A 2 -21.04 -6.68 -8.46
C ASN A 2 -20.11 -5.47 -8.29
N ALA A 3 -20.21 -4.81 -7.14
CA ALA A 3 -19.25 -3.81 -6.69
C ALA A 3 -17.99 -4.56 -6.24
N ALA A 4 -17.14 -4.93 -7.20
CA ALA A 4 -15.79 -5.43 -6.89
C ALA A 4 -14.96 -4.27 -6.34
N ASP A 5 -14.73 -4.31 -5.02
CA ASP A 5 -13.59 -3.80 -4.26
C ASP A 5 -12.92 -2.50 -4.71
N SER A 6 -13.60 -1.37 -4.50
CA SER A 6 -12.91 -0.10 -4.27
C SER A 6 -12.59 0.04 -2.78
N GLN A 7 -11.91 -0.95 -2.19
CA GLN A 7 -11.45 -0.86 -0.81
C GLN A 7 -10.29 0.14 -0.74
N ILE A 8 -10.34 1.05 0.24
CA ILE A 8 -9.27 2.04 0.46
C ILE A 8 -8.07 1.29 1.02
N ARG A 9 -6.93 1.34 0.31
CA ARG A 9 -5.74 0.61 0.74
C ARG A 9 -5.04 1.35 1.87
N THR A 10 -4.61 2.59 1.63
CA THR A 10 -3.84 3.34 2.63
C THR A 10 -4.44 4.71 2.91
N LEU A 11 -4.78 4.95 4.17
CA LEU A 11 -5.14 6.26 4.70
C LEU A 11 -3.97 6.85 5.49
N LEU A 12 -3.53 8.05 5.12
CA LEU A 12 -2.57 8.85 5.87
C LEU A 12 -3.31 9.74 6.87
N TRP A 13 -3.18 9.43 8.16
CA TRP A 13 -3.77 10.22 9.24
C TRP A 13 -2.72 11.15 9.86
N ILE A 14 -2.98 12.45 9.86
CA ILE A 14 -2.06 13.47 10.36
C ILE A 14 -2.72 14.29 11.46
N GLY A 15 -2.15 14.25 12.66
CA GLY A 15 -2.64 14.99 13.83
C GLY A 15 -3.04 14.07 14.99
N PRO A 16 -3.77 14.58 15.99
CA PRO A 16 -4.25 13.78 17.10
C PRO A 16 -5.19 12.65 16.62
N ARG A 17 -5.13 11.50 17.30
CA ARG A 17 -6.05 10.35 17.09
C ARG A 17 -6.81 9.94 18.36
N HIS A 18 -6.51 10.63 19.45
CA HIS A 18 -7.08 10.41 20.77
C HIS A 18 -7.86 11.67 21.15
N GLY A 19 -8.92 11.51 21.95
CA GLY A 19 -9.85 12.56 22.33
C GLY A 19 -11.25 12.27 21.82
N ASP A 20 -12.25 12.59 22.64
CA ASP A 20 -13.63 12.11 22.46
C ASP A 20 -14.27 12.59 21.15
N SER A 21 -13.89 13.78 20.67
CA SER A 21 -14.38 14.33 19.41
C SER A 21 -13.78 13.66 18.16
N ILE A 22 -12.56 13.11 18.24
CA ILE A 22 -11.83 12.59 17.07
C ILE A 22 -11.79 11.07 17.04
N ARG A 23 -11.79 10.43 18.22
CA ARG A 23 -11.64 8.98 18.35
C ARG A 23 -12.66 8.19 17.51
N PRO A 24 -13.97 8.54 17.50
CA PRO A 24 -14.94 7.80 16.68
C PRO A 24 -14.63 7.84 15.18
N ALA A 25 -14.13 8.98 14.68
CA ALA A 25 -13.73 9.11 13.29
C ALA A 25 -12.47 8.29 12.97
N PHE A 26 -11.50 8.26 13.89
CA PHE A 26 -10.30 7.42 13.74
C PHE A 26 -10.67 5.93 13.71
N ASP A 27 -11.52 5.47 14.62
CA ASP A 27 -11.97 4.06 14.68
C ASP A 27 -12.76 3.65 13.44
N LEU A 28 -13.59 4.56 12.89
CA LEU A 28 -14.26 4.36 11.61
C LEU A 28 -13.26 4.21 10.47
N CYS A 29 -12.24 5.07 10.39
CA CYS A 29 -11.18 4.95 9.39
C CYS A 29 -10.41 3.63 9.55
N GLU A 30 -10.10 3.22 10.79
CA GLU A 30 -9.34 2.01 11.12
C GLU A 30 -10.10 0.73 10.74
N SER A 31 -11.42 0.73 10.90
CA SER A 31 -12.28 -0.40 10.49
C SER A 31 -12.57 -0.45 9.00
N THR A 32 -12.41 0.66 8.26
CA THR A 32 -12.77 0.76 6.84
C THR A 32 -11.56 0.62 5.91
N CYS A 33 -10.40 1.13 6.29
CA CYS A 33 -9.20 1.13 5.46
C CYS A 33 -8.36 -0.12 5.71
N GLU A 34 -7.71 -0.67 4.69
CA GLU A 34 -6.79 -1.81 4.88
C GLU A 34 -5.58 -1.43 5.73
N GLN A 35 -5.12 -0.18 5.61
CA GLN A 35 -3.95 0.35 6.30
C GLN A 35 -4.13 1.81 6.69
N ILE A 36 -3.65 2.16 7.90
CA ILE A 36 -3.48 3.54 8.35
C ILE A 36 -2.01 3.86 8.57
N ALA A 37 -1.50 4.83 7.82
CA ALA A 37 -0.21 5.47 8.08
C ALA A 37 -0.44 6.66 9.03
N PHE A 38 -0.15 6.49 10.32
CA PHE A 38 -0.35 7.54 11.31
C PHE A 38 0.88 8.45 11.48
N ARG A 39 0.65 9.77 11.56
CA ARG A 39 1.65 10.80 11.88
C ARG A 39 1.04 11.78 12.88
N SER A 40 1.77 12.13 13.94
CA SER A 40 1.22 13.04 14.96
C SER A 40 1.21 14.51 14.54
N SER A 41 1.91 14.88 13.45
CA SER A 41 2.07 16.26 12.97
C SER A 41 2.45 16.30 11.48
N LEU A 42 2.27 17.46 10.85
CA LEU A 42 2.69 17.73 9.46
C LEU A 42 4.20 17.52 9.27
N GLU A 43 5.02 18.01 10.21
CA GLU A 43 6.48 17.81 10.18
C GLU A 43 6.86 16.33 10.10
N LYS A 44 6.29 15.48 10.95
CA LYS A 44 6.57 14.04 10.92
C LYS A 44 6.06 13.37 9.65
N ALA A 45 4.99 13.90 9.04
CA ALA A 45 4.48 13.40 7.79
C ALA A 45 5.43 13.71 6.63
N MET A 46 5.99 14.92 6.58
CA MET A 46 7.03 15.30 5.60
C MET A 46 8.34 14.50 5.79
N LEU A 47 8.76 14.24 7.03
CA LEU A 47 9.98 13.46 7.30
C LEU A 47 9.83 11.97 6.99
N ARG A 48 8.61 11.43 7.04
CA ARG A 48 8.30 10.01 6.83
C ARG A 48 7.12 9.87 5.90
N VAL A 49 7.35 10.14 4.63
CA VAL A 49 6.35 10.04 3.55
C VAL A 49 5.79 8.62 3.49
N ALA A 50 4.47 8.50 3.34
CA ALA A 50 3.81 7.21 3.16
C ALA A 50 3.69 6.88 1.67
N SER A 51 3.88 5.62 1.30
CA SER A 51 3.69 5.17 -0.08
C SER A 51 2.23 4.78 -0.33
N SER A 52 1.77 4.92 -1.57
CA SER A 52 0.45 4.43 -2.02
C SER A 52 -0.74 4.95 -1.20
N VAL A 53 -0.70 6.22 -0.80
CA VAL A 53 -1.79 6.89 -0.06
C VAL A 53 -2.96 7.20 -0.98
N ASP A 54 -4.17 6.76 -0.60
CA ASP A 54 -5.43 7.01 -1.31
C ASP A 54 -6.27 8.10 -0.64
N ARG A 55 -6.06 8.29 0.66
CA ARG A 55 -6.81 9.21 1.52
C ARG A 55 -5.87 9.91 2.49
N ILE A 56 -6.05 11.21 2.66
CA ILE A 56 -5.34 12.01 3.66
C ILE A 56 -6.37 12.63 4.59
N VAL A 57 -6.20 12.42 5.89
CA VAL A 57 -7.01 13.08 6.93
C VAL A 57 -6.10 13.93 7.79
N PHE A 58 -6.35 15.24 7.79
CA PHE A 58 -5.81 16.16 8.79
C PHE A 58 -6.78 16.23 9.96
N SER A 59 -6.34 15.92 11.17
CA SER A 59 -7.12 16.07 12.39
C SER A 59 -6.64 17.28 13.18
N ARG A 60 -7.58 18.16 13.55
CA ARG A 60 -7.31 19.35 14.36
C ARG A 60 -8.16 19.32 15.63
N THR A 61 -7.54 19.40 16.80
CA THR A 61 -8.26 19.44 18.09
C THR A 61 -8.10 20.76 18.84
N ASN A 62 -7.24 21.68 18.38
CA ASN A 62 -7.04 22.99 18.98
C ASN A 62 -7.01 24.11 17.92
N ARG A 63 -7.23 25.35 18.37
CA ARG A 63 -7.25 26.56 17.53
C ARG A 63 -5.87 27.12 17.19
N ALA A 64 -4.80 26.34 17.38
CA ALA A 64 -3.49 26.80 16.95
C ALA A 64 -3.49 27.02 15.42
N THR A 65 -2.67 27.97 14.98
CA THR A 65 -2.47 28.25 13.56
C THR A 65 -2.07 26.97 12.84
N PHE A 66 -2.79 26.64 11.78
CA PHE A 66 -2.52 25.45 10.98
C PHE A 66 -1.68 25.81 9.76
N ASP A 67 -0.62 25.04 9.53
CA ASP A 67 0.28 25.22 8.40
C ASP A 67 -0.34 24.62 7.13
N TRP A 68 -1.16 25.44 6.45
CA TRP A 68 -1.80 25.08 5.19
C TRP A 68 -0.79 24.80 4.07
N ASN A 69 0.36 25.47 4.06
CA ASN A 69 1.40 25.23 3.06
C ASN A 69 2.01 23.83 3.22
N GLY A 70 2.29 23.41 4.46
CA GLY A 70 2.72 22.04 4.76
C GLY A 70 1.66 20.99 4.38
N ALA A 71 0.38 21.27 4.60
CA ALA A 71 -0.72 20.39 4.21
C ALA A 71 -0.83 20.23 2.68
N ILE A 72 -0.72 21.33 1.93
CA ILE A 72 -0.69 21.32 0.46
C ILE A 72 0.49 20.50 -0.05
N LYS A 73 1.70 20.74 0.48
CA LYS A 73 2.90 19.99 0.08
C LYS A 73 2.75 18.48 0.25
N ILE A 74 2.17 18.04 1.36
CA ILE A 74 1.90 16.61 1.59
C ILE A 74 0.86 16.07 0.59
N ALA A 75 -0.19 16.85 0.32
CA ALA A 75 -1.21 16.43 -0.63
C ALA A 75 -0.67 16.36 -2.08
N THR A 76 0.28 17.21 -2.44
CA THR A 76 0.86 17.25 -3.79
C THR A 76 1.89 16.16 -4.03
N GLU A 77 2.50 15.62 -2.97
CA GLU A 77 3.23 14.34 -3.00
C GLU A 77 2.31 13.13 -3.25
N HIS A 78 0.99 13.32 -3.08
CA HIS A 78 -0.03 12.29 -3.22
C HIS A 78 -1.19 12.77 -4.11
N PRO A 79 -0.94 13.09 -5.39
CA PRO A 79 -1.93 13.77 -6.24
C PRO A 79 -3.21 12.96 -6.49
N ALA A 80 -3.15 11.64 -6.33
CA ALA A 80 -4.32 10.77 -6.45
C ALA A 80 -5.13 10.63 -5.15
N ALA A 81 -4.63 11.14 -4.02
CA ALA A 81 -5.30 11.02 -2.73
C ALA A 81 -6.40 12.06 -2.57
N SER A 82 -7.57 11.63 -2.09
CA SER A 82 -8.58 12.58 -1.62
C SER A 82 -8.19 13.11 -0.25
N VAL A 83 -8.46 14.39 0.01
CA VAL A 83 -8.02 15.09 1.22
C VAL A 83 -9.23 15.49 2.05
N ALA A 84 -9.16 15.27 3.36
CA ALA A 84 -10.14 15.76 4.32
C ALA A 84 -9.45 16.41 5.54
N CYS A 85 -10.13 17.40 6.13
CA CYS A 85 -9.76 18.05 7.37
C CYS A 85 -10.90 17.87 8.38
N LEU A 86 -10.63 17.10 9.43
CA LEU A 86 -11.53 16.82 10.54
C LEU A 86 -11.28 17.82 11.66
N LEU A 87 -12.31 18.61 11.97
CA LEU A 87 -12.28 19.64 13.00
C LEU A 87 -12.93 19.13 14.28
N GLY A 88 -12.13 19.00 15.34
CA GLY A 88 -12.57 18.73 16.69
C GLY A 88 -13.41 19.88 17.27
N GLU A 89 -13.99 19.66 18.44
CA GLU A 89 -14.92 20.58 19.10
C GLU A 89 -14.39 22.02 19.21
N LEU A 90 -13.12 22.17 19.61
CA LEU A 90 -12.50 23.49 19.75
C LEU A 90 -12.18 24.15 18.39
N CYS A 91 -12.23 23.42 17.29
CA CYS A 91 -11.83 23.89 15.95
C CYS A 91 -13.00 24.19 15.01
N GLU A 92 -14.26 24.06 15.44
CA GLU A 92 -15.39 24.23 14.53
C GLU A 92 -15.44 25.61 13.86
N GLY A 93 -14.99 26.65 14.57
CA GLY A 93 -14.91 28.02 14.06
C GLY A 93 -13.76 28.27 13.08
N ALA A 94 -12.85 27.31 12.86
CA ALA A 94 -11.70 27.47 11.99
C ALA A 94 -12.11 27.78 10.55
N ILE A 95 -13.21 27.17 10.06
CA ILE A 95 -13.74 27.44 8.71
C ILE A 95 -14.07 28.93 8.51
N HIS A 96 -14.56 29.60 9.56
CA HIS A 96 -14.90 31.02 9.50
C HIS A 96 -13.68 31.92 9.75
N ASN A 97 -12.88 31.60 10.76
CA ASN A 97 -11.74 32.43 11.17
C ASN A 97 -10.57 32.36 10.17
N GLU A 98 -10.38 31.22 9.52
CA GLU A 98 -9.31 30.97 8.55
C GLU A 98 -9.83 30.94 7.11
N ARG A 99 -11.04 31.48 6.85
CA ARG A 99 -11.73 31.35 5.56
C ARG A 99 -10.88 31.71 4.34
N PHE A 100 -10.03 32.73 4.46
CA PHE A 100 -9.16 33.17 3.37
C PHE A 100 -8.01 32.19 3.14
N ALA A 101 -7.32 31.77 4.21
CA ALA A 101 -6.25 30.78 4.13
C ALA A 101 -6.77 29.42 3.61
N ILE A 102 -7.95 29.00 4.05
CA ILE A 102 -8.63 27.78 3.56
C ILE A 102 -8.99 27.91 2.09
N ALA A 103 -9.55 29.06 1.66
CA ALA A 103 -9.93 29.28 0.27
C ALA A 103 -8.71 29.29 -0.65
N ASP A 104 -7.60 29.92 -0.24
CA ASP A 104 -6.36 29.94 -0.99
C ASP A 104 -5.74 28.53 -1.06
N ALA A 105 -5.70 27.81 0.06
CA ALA A 105 -5.19 26.44 0.10
C ALA A 105 -6.00 25.47 -0.77
N ASN A 106 -7.33 25.59 -0.77
CA ASN A 106 -8.19 24.77 -1.63
C ASN A 106 -7.99 25.10 -3.11
N ARG A 107 -7.82 26.39 -3.47
CA ARG A 107 -7.56 26.80 -4.85
C ARG A 107 -6.24 26.21 -5.35
N GLU A 108 -5.20 26.26 -4.52
CA GLU A 108 -3.89 25.69 -4.84
C GLU A 108 -3.95 24.17 -4.94
N LEU A 109 -4.63 23.51 -3.99
CA LEU A 109 -4.81 22.06 -4.01
C LEU A 109 -5.58 21.60 -5.27
N GLU A 110 -6.64 22.31 -5.65
CA GLU A 110 -7.42 22.02 -6.85
C GLU A 110 -6.57 22.20 -8.12
N MET A 111 -5.75 23.26 -8.18
CA MET A 111 -4.85 23.50 -9.30
C MET A 111 -3.80 22.40 -9.46
N GLN A 112 -3.27 21.87 -8.34
CA GLN A 112 -2.17 20.89 -8.37
C GLN A 112 -2.66 19.43 -8.42
N THR A 113 -3.82 19.12 -7.85
CA THR A 113 -4.31 17.74 -7.66
C THR A 113 -5.70 17.49 -8.26
N GLY A 114 -6.36 18.51 -8.81
CA GLY A 114 -7.74 18.40 -9.29
C GLY A 114 -8.76 18.04 -8.20
N SER A 115 -8.39 18.16 -6.93
CA SER A 115 -9.22 17.80 -5.78
C SER A 115 -9.29 18.95 -4.77
N GLN A 116 -10.39 19.04 -4.04
CA GLN A 116 -10.57 20.00 -2.94
C GLN A 116 -10.50 19.28 -1.58
N CYS A 117 -10.12 20.00 -0.53
CA CYS A 117 -10.14 19.47 0.82
C CYS A 117 -11.57 19.48 1.36
N LEU A 118 -12.06 18.30 1.75
CA LEU A 118 -13.33 18.16 2.47
C LEU A 118 -13.17 18.60 3.92
N PHE A 119 -13.99 19.53 4.39
CA PHE A 119 -14.02 19.92 5.80
C PHE A 119 -15.17 19.24 6.51
N ALA A 120 -14.86 18.45 7.54
CA ALA A 120 -15.86 17.77 8.36
C ALA A 120 -15.73 18.21 9.82
N LYS A 121 -16.85 18.58 10.45
CA LYS A 121 -16.89 18.78 11.90
C LYS A 121 -16.99 17.42 12.60
N TRP A 122 -16.45 17.31 13.82
CA TRP A 122 -16.44 16.07 14.57
C TRP A 122 -17.82 15.41 14.69
N HIS A 123 -18.87 16.18 14.98
CA HIS A 123 -20.24 15.67 15.13
C HIS A 123 -20.88 15.26 13.79
N GLN A 124 -20.30 15.66 12.66
CA GLN A 124 -20.75 15.27 11.31
C GLN A 124 -19.97 14.06 10.77
N SER A 125 -18.89 13.65 11.45
CA SER A 125 -17.95 12.62 10.97
C SER A 125 -18.64 11.30 10.61
N SER A 126 -19.62 10.86 11.42
CA SER A 126 -20.40 9.63 11.19
C SER A 126 -21.26 9.63 9.94
N SER A 127 -21.58 10.80 9.38
CA SER A 127 -22.40 10.95 8.17
C SER A 127 -21.58 11.30 6.92
N VAL A 128 -20.48 12.03 7.12
CA VAL A 128 -19.64 12.58 6.04
C VAL A 128 -18.50 11.63 5.69
N LEU A 129 -17.77 11.11 6.69
CA LEU A 129 -16.60 10.27 6.44
C LEU A 129 -16.93 8.96 5.74
N PRO A 130 -18.01 8.20 6.07
CA PRO A 130 -18.31 6.98 5.34
C PRO A 130 -18.48 7.20 3.84
N LYS A 131 -19.16 8.29 3.45
CA LYS A 131 -19.38 8.65 2.04
C LYS A 131 -18.09 9.05 1.35
N TRP A 132 -17.25 9.83 2.03
CA TRP A 132 -15.95 10.25 1.51
C TRP A 132 -14.95 9.10 1.40
N LEU A 133 -14.98 8.17 2.35
CA LEU A 133 -14.19 6.95 2.30
C LEU A 133 -14.64 6.10 1.10
N ALA A 134 -15.95 5.89 0.93
CA ALA A 134 -16.50 5.10 -0.18
C ALA A 134 -16.39 5.75 -1.58
N ALA A 135 -16.09 7.05 -1.68
CA ALA A 135 -15.95 7.73 -2.96
C ALA A 135 -14.78 7.15 -3.78
N LYS A 136 -14.87 7.11 -5.12
CA LYS A 136 -13.71 6.72 -5.92
C LYS A 136 -12.67 7.85 -5.92
N PRO A 137 -11.36 7.55 -5.83
CA PRO A 137 -10.33 8.57 -5.95
C PRO A 137 -10.48 9.35 -7.27
N THR A 138 -10.39 10.68 -7.20
CA THR A 138 -10.68 11.63 -8.29
C THR A 138 -9.74 11.44 -9.49
N ILE A 139 -8.50 11.01 -9.24
CA ILE A 139 -7.55 10.67 -10.28
C ILE A 139 -7.41 9.15 -10.30
N LEU A 140 -7.94 8.52 -11.35
CA LEU A 140 -7.48 7.21 -11.81
C LEU A 140 -6.04 7.40 -12.29
N ALA A 141 -5.10 7.58 -11.36
CA ALA A 141 -3.73 7.28 -11.67
C ALA A 141 -3.77 5.77 -11.92
N GLN A 142 -3.68 5.36 -13.19
CA GLN A 142 -3.23 4.02 -13.54
C GLN A 142 -1.81 3.89 -13.00
N ARG A 143 -1.71 3.73 -11.69
CA ARG A 143 -0.50 3.25 -11.06
C ARG A 143 -0.49 1.80 -11.44
N VAL A 144 0.42 1.45 -12.34
CA VAL A 144 1.00 0.13 -12.41
C VAL A 144 1.52 -0.17 -11.01
N THR A 145 0.66 -0.73 -10.15
CA THR A 145 1.05 -1.10 -8.79
C THR A 145 1.91 -2.34 -8.96
N ARG A 146 3.22 -2.13 -9.09
CA ARG A 146 4.17 -3.22 -9.08
C ARG A 146 3.95 -4.00 -7.78
N PRO A 147 3.82 -5.33 -7.86
CA PRO A 147 3.53 -6.12 -6.68
C PRO A 147 4.68 -6.00 -5.67
N THR A 148 4.33 -5.83 -4.41
CA THR A 148 5.31 -5.90 -3.31
C THR A 148 6.00 -7.26 -3.33
N VAL A 149 7.33 -7.26 -3.26
CA VAL A 149 8.17 -8.46 -3.27
C VAL A 149 8.71 -8.74 -1.87
N ALA A 150 8.41 -9.91 -1.32
CA ALA A 150 9.06 -10.41 -0.11
C ALA A 150 10.26 -11.28 -0.47
N VAL A 151 11.44 -10.97 0.07
CA VAL A 151 12.65 -11.79 -0.06
C VAL A 151 12.84 -12.60 1.22
N VAL A 152 12.67 -13.92 1.14
CA VAL A 152 12.80 -14.83 2.28
C VAL A 152 14.21 -15.42 2.32
N ALA A 153 15.03 -14.98 3.28
CA ALA A 153 16.41 -15.42 3.45
C ALA A 153 16.80 -15.51 4.93
N THR A 154 17.79 -16.35 5.27
CA THR A 154 18.16 -16.64 6.67
C THR A 154 18.77 -15.42 7.39
N ASN A 155 19.48 -14.57 6.65
CA ASN A 155 20.12 -13.36 7.14
C ASN A 155 20.04 -12.24 6.10
N LEU A 156 20.23 -10.99 6.55
CA LEU A 156 20.16 -9.81 5.68
C LEU A 156 21.25 -9.85 4.61
N ALA A 157 22.47 -10.27 4.93
CA ALA A 157 23.58 -10.35 3.97
C ALA A 157 23.28 -11.22 2.74
N SER A 158 22.43 -12.25 2.87
CA SER A 158 21.98 -13.08 1.74
C SER A 158 20.86 -12.41 0.95
N ALA A 159 20.02 -11.61 1.60
CA ALA A 159 18.90 -10.91 0.97
C ALA A 159 19.31 -9.58 0.31
N GLU A 160 20.30 -8.89 0.87
CA GLU A 160 20.71 -7.52 0.51
C GLU A 160 21.00 -7.37 -0.99
N PRO A 161 21.78 -8.24 -1.67
CA PRO A 161 21.99 -8.12 -3.11
C PRO A 161 20.71 -8.22 -3.94
N ILE A 162 19.73 -9.00 -3.46
CA ILE A 162 18.43 -9.17 -4.12
C ILE A 162 17.57 -7.92 -3.89
N LEU A 163 17.58 -7.41 -2.66
CA LEU A 163 16.86 -6.19 -2.30
C LEU A 163 17.37 -4.99 -3.10
N ASP A 164 18.69 -4.82 -3.21
CA ASP A 164 19.32 -3.72 -3.94
C ASP A 164 18.98 -3.77 -5.44
N GLY A 165 19.04 -4.96 -6.04
CA GLY A 165 18.63 -5.15 -7.43
C GLY A 165 17.17 -4.75 -7.66
N LEU A 166 16.27 -5.18 -6.77
CA LEU A 166 14.84 -4.86 -6.88
C LEU A 166 14.51 -3.39 -6.56
N ALA A 167 15.29 -2.77 -5.67
CA ALA A 167 15.20 -1.35 -5.36
C ALA A 167 15.60 -0.51 -6.57
N GLY A 168 16.63 -0.92 -7.32
CA GLY A 168 17.01 -0.32 -8.60
C GLY A 168 15.87 -0.32 -9.63
N CYS A 169 14.99 -1.31 -9.58
CA CYS A 169 13.79 -1.33 -10.42
C CYS A 169 12.66 -0.42 -9.92
N GLY A 170 12.71 0.11 -8.69
CA GLY A 170 11.59 0.82 -8.07
C GLY A 170 10.44 -0.11 -7.63
N THR A 171 10.74 -1.38 -7.34
CA THR A 171 9.76 -2.32 -6.80
C THR A 171 9.76 -2.25 -5.27
N PRO A 172 8.60 -2.13 -4.59
CA PRO A 172 8.55 -2.20 -3.13
C PRO A 172 9.02 -3.58 -2.66
N THR A 173 10.07 -3.62 -1.85
CA THR A 173 10.66 -4.88 -1.38
C THR A 173 10.87 -4.91 0.12
N MET A 174 10.85 -6.11 0.68
CA MET A 174 11.17 -6.32 2.09
C MET A 174 11.85 -7.65 2.32
N TRP A 175 12.80 -7.67 3.25
CA TRP A 175 13.39 -8.92 3.72
C TRP A 175 12.56 -9.55 4.83
N VAL A 176 12.44 -10.87 4.75
CA VAL A 176 11.70 -11.72 5.67
C VAL A 176 12.62 -12.82 6.14
N ARG A 177 12.86 -12.89 7.45
CA ARG A 177 13.72 -13.93 8.02
C ARG A 177 13.05 -15.30 8.06
N LYS A 178 11.75 -15.32 8.33
CA LYS A 178 10.92 -16.53 8.43
C LYS A 178 9.53 -16.22 7.89
N PRO A 179 8.93 -17.13 7.10
CA PRO A 179 7.52 -17.03 6.69
C PRO A 179 6.63 -16.83 7.90
N ASN A 180 5.82 -15.77 7.87
CA ASN A 180 4.89 -15.46 8.95
C ASN A 180 3.68 -14.73 8.38
N ALA A 181 2.53 -15.41 8.39
CA ALA A 181 1.24 -14.86 7.98
C ALA A 181 0.83 -13.59 8.73
N TYR A 182 1.29 -13.39 9.97
CA TYR A 182 0.88 -12.22 10.76
C TYR A 182 1.64 -10.94 10.43
N GLN A 183 2.83 -11.05 9.82
CA GLN A 183 3.74 -9.91 9.60
C GLN A 183 3.72 -9.42 8.15
N LEU A 184 3.19 -10.22 7.23
CA LEU A 184 3.21 -9.96 5.80
C LEU A 184 1.78 -9.93 5.29
N ARG A 185 1.41 -8.83 4.65
CA ARG A 185 0.13 -8.66 3.94
C ARG A 185 0.41 -7.93 2.63
N ASN A 186 -0.48 -8.05 1.66
CA ASN A 186 -0.38 -7.35 0.38
C ASN A 186 0.93 -7.65 -0.38
N VAL A 187 1.49 -8.85 -0.19
CA VAL A 187 2.64 -9.34 -0.93
C VAL A 187 2.14 -10.08 -2.17
N GLY A 188 2.53 -9.59 -3.35
CA GLY A 188 2.15 -10.21 -4.62
C GLY A 188 3.22 -11.16 -5.17
N ARG A 189 4.46 -11.05 -4.68
CA ARG A 189 5.57 -11.91 -5.11
C ARG A 189 6.46 -12.31 -3.95
N VAL A 190 6.96 -13.53 -3.98
CA VAL A 190 7.91 -14.04 -2.98
C VAL A 190 9.12 -14.62 -3.66
N ILE A 191 10.30 -14.19 -3.25
CA ILE A 191 11.58 -14.76 -3.64
C ILE A 191 12.10 -15.57 -2.46
N TRP A 192 12.23 -16.88 -2.67
CA TRP A 192 12.80 -17.82 -1.72
C TRP A 192 14.30 -17.96 -1.97
N ASP A 193 15.12 -17.50 -1.04
CA ASP A 193 16.56 -17.67 -1.12
C ASP A 193 16.98 -19.05 -0.58
N ASP A 194 17.89 -19.75 -1.25
CA ASP A 194 18.37 -21.08 -0.84
C ASP A 194 19.06 -21.10 0.53
N SER A 195 19.55 -19.96 1.04
CA SER A 195 20.05 -19.86 2.42
C SER A 195 18.99 -20.20 3.46
N PHE A 196 17.71 -19.99 3.15
CA PHE A 196 16.56 -20.36 3.98
C PHE A 196 15.81 -21.56 3.40
N ALA A 197 15.51 -21.49 2.11
CA ALA A 197 14.67 -22.43 1.39
C ALA A 197 15.52 -23.44 0.62
N THR A 198 16.26 -24.28 1.36
CA THR A 198 17.01 -25.39 0.76
C THR A 198 16.12 -26.33 -0.04
N ALA A 199 16.70 -26.97 -1.05
CA ALA A 199 16.03 -27.91 -1.93
C ALA A 199 15.31 -29.01 -1.14
N THR A 200 14.08 -29.31 -1.52
CA THR A 200 13.21 -30.20 -0.74
C THR A 200 12.08 -30.78 -1.60
N THR A 201 11.27 -31.66 -1.01
CA THR A 201 10.08 -32.26 -1.63
C THR A 201 8.97 -31.24 -1.90
N ALA A 202 8.10 -31.55 -2.86
CA ALA A 202 6.95 -30.71 -3.23
C ALA A 202 6.03 -30.39 -2.03
N LYS A 203 5.76 -31.38 -1.17
CA LYS A 203 4.95 -31.20 0.05
C LYS A 203 5.54 -30.14 0.99
N LYS A 204 6.86 -30.14 1.18
CA LYS A 204 7.53 -29.16 2.04
C LYS A 204 7.52 -27.76 1.41
N TRP A 205 7.62 -27.65 0.09
CA TRP A 205 7.43 -26.38 -0.62
C TRP A 205 6.01 -25.83 -0.44
N HIS A 206 5.01 -26.68 -0.62
CA HIS A 206 3.61 -26.30 -0.40
C HIS A 206 3.41 -25.77 1.03
N ASN A 207 3.91 -26.48 2.04
CA ASN A 207 3.84 -26.02 3.43
C ASN A 207 4.53 -24.66 3.66
N ARG A 208 5.67 -24.38 2.99
CA ARG A 208 6.36 -23.08 3.09
C ARG A 208 5.49 -21.96 2.51
N ILE A 209 4.89 -22.20 1.35
CA ILE A 209 4.04 -21.23 0.66
C ILE A 209 2.77 -20.96 1.47
N SER A 210 2.10 -22.01 1.96
CA SER A 210 0.89 -21.88 2.79
C SER A 210 1.13 -21.22 4.15
N ALA A 211 2.39 -21.12 4.61
CA ALA A 211 2.72 -20.42 5.84
C ALA A 211 2.72 -18.88 5.69
N MET A 212 2.53 -18.37 4.47
CA MET A 212 2.41 -16.95 4.19
C MET A 212 0.98 -16.58 3.83
N ASP A 213 0.51 -15.46 4.38
CA ASP A 213 -0.75 -14.83 3.97
C ASP A 213 -0.45 -13.86 2.82
N LEU A 214 -0.86 -14.22 1.62
CA LEU A 214 -0.45 -13.60 0.36
C LEU A 214 -1.66 -13.12 -0.43
N LEU A 215 -1.43 -12.20 -1.38
CA LEU A 215 -2.48 -11.81 -2.32
C LEU A 215 -2.93 -13.02 -3.15
N PRO A 216 -4.24 -13.12 -3.50
CA PRO A 216 -4.71 -14.12 -4.45
C PRO A 216 -3.91 -14.08 -5.75
N GLY A 217 -3.38 -15.22 -6.17
CA GLY A 217 -2.55 -15.32 -7.38
C GLY A 217 -1.10 -14.86 -7.23
N ALA A 218 -0.62 -14.67 -5.99
CA ALA A 218 0.77 -14.37 -5.70
C ALA A 218 1.73 -15.36 -6.38
N SER A 219 2.88 -14.83 -6.80
CA SER A 219 3.86 -15.55 -7.62
C SER A 219 5.12 -15.86 -6.80
N HIS A 220 5.70 -17.04 -7.00
CA HIS A 220 6.85 -17.52 -6.24
C HIS A 220 8.06 -17.83 -7.13
N ALA A 221 9.20 -17.29 -6.74
CA ALA A 221 10.50 -17.61 -7.32
C ALA A 221 11.42 -18.27 -6.29
N TRP A 222 12.25 -19.21 -6.74
CA TRP A 222 13.29 -19.83 -5.92
C TRP A 222 14.67 -19.50 -6.49
N MET A 223 15.50 -18.85 -5.68
CA MET A 223 16.89 -18.53 -5.99
C MET A 223 17.81 -19.57 -5.37
N VAL A 224 18.58 -20.28 -6.20
CA VAL A 224 19.34 -21.45 -5.76
C VAL A 224 20.66 -21.62 -6.51
N ASN A 225 21.68 -22.14 -5.84
CA ASN A 225 22.92 -22.55 -6.48
C ASN A 225 22.82 -24.00 -7.05
N CYS A 226 23.06 -24.16 -8.36
CA CYS A 226 23.13 -25.45 -9.06
C CYS A 226 22.06 -26.51 -8.69
N PRO A 227 20.75 -26.24 -8.87
CA PRO A 227 19.70 -27.20 -8.52
C PRO A 227 19.69 -28.42 -9.45
N GLN A 228 19.44 -29.61 -8.91
CA GLN A 228 19.28 -30.83 -9.70
C GLN A 228 17.88 -30.92 -10.32
N THR A 229 17.73 -31.68 -11.42
CA THR A 229 16.47 -31.83 -12.17
C THR A 229 15.29 -32.26 -11.28
N HIS A 230 15.52 -33.20 -10.36
CA HIS A 230 14.46 -33.67 -9.46
C HIS A 230 14.04 -32.60 -8.44
N GLN A 231 14.97 -31.72 -8.03
CA GLN A 231 14.70 -30.61 -7.11
C GLN A 231 13.89 -29.51 -7.79
N ILE A 232 14.22 -29.23 -9.06
CA ILE A 232 13.44 -28.33 -9.93
C ILE A 232 12.00 -28.84 -10.07
N ALA A 233 11.83 -30.13 -10.37
CA ALA A 233 10.51 -30.74 -10.50
C ALA A 233 9.71 -30.65 -9.19
N ALA A 234 10.36 -30.94 -8.04
CA ALA A 234 9.73 -30.85 -6.73
C ALA A 234 9.33 -29.40 -6.36
N ALA A 235 10.17 -28.41 -6.67
CA ALA A 235 9.86 -27.00 -6.45
C ALA A 235 8.63 -26.57 -7.26
N ARG A 236 8.58 -26.92 -8.55
CA ARG A 236 7.45 -26.61 -9.43
C ARG A 236 6.15 -27.26 -8.97
N GLN A 237 6.18 -28.55 -8.65
CA GLN A 237 5.03 -29.26 -8.08
C GLN A 237 4.57 -28.65 -6.74
N GLY A 238 5.49 -28.05 -5.99
CA GLY A 238 5.20 -27.35 -4.75
C GLY A 238 4.63 -25.95 -4.91
N GLY A 239 4.55 -25.41 -6.13
CA GLY A 239 4.00 -24.06 -6.41
C GLY A 239 5.04 -22.98 -6.75
N ILE A 240 6.32 -23.33 -6.90
CA ILE A 240 7.35 -22.39 -7.38
C ILE A 240 7.25 -22.25 -8.91
N GLU A 241 6.95 -21.05 -9.40
CA GLU A 241 6.78 -20.81 -10.83
C GLU A 241 8.12 -20.53 -11.52
N ARG A 242 9.01 -19.78 -10.85
CA ARG A 242 10.30 -19.37 -11.40
C ARG A 242 11.46 -19.95 -10.57
N ILE A 243 12.47 -20.47 -11.25
CA ILE A 243 13.72 -20.91 -10.63
C ILE A 243 14.84 -20.08 -11.23
N VAL A 244 15.66 -19.51 -10.37
CA VAL A 244 16.72 -18.57 -10.73
C VAL A 244 18.03 -19.11 -10.16
N SER A 245 19.00 -19.36 -11.04
CA SER A 245 20.29 -19.93 -10.63
C SER A 245 21.25 -18.84 -10.17
N LYS A 246 21.91 -19.02 -9.03
CA LYS A 246 23.00 -18.15 -8.58
C LYS A 246 24.33 -18.52 -9.28
N PRO A 247 25.22 -17.56 -9.57
CA PRO A 247 24.99 -16.11 -9.54
C PRO A 247 24.07 -15.72 -10.71
N SER A 248 22.88 -15.19 -10.40
CA SER A 248 21.95 -14.80 -11.46
C SER A 248 22.30 -13.40 -11.93
N PRO A 249 22.15 -13.11 -13.24
CA PRO A 249 21.97 -11.74 -13.66
C PRO A 249 20.70 -11.20 -13.00
N ILE A 250 20.78 -10.01 -12.41
CA ILE A 250 19.66 -9.32 -11.77
C ILE A 250 18.49 -9.23 -12.77
N GLU A 251 18.79 -9.07 -14.06
CA GLU A 251 17.81 -8.99 -15.16
C GLU A 251 16.75 -10.11 -15.16
N ALA A 252 17.11 -11.34 -14.78
CA ALA A 252 16.15 -12.46 -14.76
C ALA A 252 15.07 -12.28 -13.70
N ILE A 253 15.41 -11.62 -12.59
CA ILE A 253 14.49 -11.26 -11.51
C ILE A 253 13.68 -10.03 -11.94
N GLU A 254 14.32 -9.02 -12.54
CA GLU A 254 13.65 -7.81 -13.02
C GLU A 254 12.57 -8.12 -14.04
N GLN A 255 12.89 -8.96 -15.03
CA GLN A 255 11.92 -9.42 -16.03
C GLN A 255 10.76 -10.13 -15.37
N TRP A 256 11.03 -11.05 -14.43
CA TRP A 256 9.98 -11.76 -13.74
C TRP A 256 9.07 -10.79 -12.99
N VAL A 257 9.63 -9.86 -12.21
CA VAL A 257 8.88 -8.86 -11.43
C VAL A 257 8.06 -7.91 -12.32
N SER A 258 8.56 -7.62 -13.52
CA SER A 258 7.92 -6.74 -14.50
C SER A 258 6.83 -7.40 -15.33
N ILE A 259 6.76 -8.73 -15.40
CA ILE A 259 5.65 -9.44 -16.08
C ILE A 259 4.37 -9.21 -15.27
N GLU A 260 3.56 -8.24 -15.68
CA GLU A 260 2.16 -8.16 -15.28
C GLU A 260 1.48 -9.46 -15.72
N LYS A 261 0.83 -10.18 -14.79
CA LYS A 261 -0.07 -11.27 -15.17
C LYS A 261 -1.19 -10.66 -16.00
N GLN A 262 -1.05 -10.65 -17.32
CA GLN A 262 -2.15 -10.53 -18.27
C GLN A 262 -3.07 -11.74 -18.05
N SER A 263 -3.96 -11.63 -17.08
CA SER A 263 -4.97 -12.63 -16.79
C SER A 263 -6.19 -11.96 -16.16
N GLU A 264 -6.79 -11.02 -16.88
CA GLU A 264 -8.24 -10.87 -16.85
C GLU A 264 -8.79 -11.48 -18.15
N ALA A 265 -9.72 -12.41 -17.95
CA ALA A 265 -10.21 -13.33 -18.95
C ALA A 265 -10.82 -12.61 -20.16
N SER A 266 -10.32 -12.95 -21.34
CA SER A 266 -11.10 -12.93 -22.56
C SER A 266 -12.29 -13.88 -22.39
N VAL A 267 -13.44 -13.38 -21.96
CA VAL A 267 -14.72 -14.07 -22.17
C VAL A 267 -15.04 -13.88 -23.66
N PRO A 268 -15.04 -14.95 -24.49
CA PRO A 268 -15.48 -14.82 -25.86
C PRO A 268 -16.97 -14.50 -25.85
N ALA A 269 -17.33 -13.35 -26.43
CA ALA A 269 -18.71 -13.04 -26.79
C ALA A 269 -19.19 -14.12 -27.78
N LYS A 270 -19.95 -15.09 -27.29
CA LYS A 270 -20.74 -16.01 -28.11
C LYS A 270 -22.22 -15.89 -27.76
N MET A 271 -22.94 -15.35 -28.74
CA MET A 271 -24.23 -15.80 -29.25
C MET A 271 -25.44 -15.88 -28.31
N ALA A 272 -26.30 -14.88 -28.45
CA ALA A 272 -27.75 -15.02 -28.65
C ALA A 272 -28.12 -13.80 -29.53
N ALA A 273 -28.44 -13.88 -30.83
CA ALA A 273 -29.52 -14.63 -31.48
C ALA A 273 -30.83 -14.51 -30.69
#